data_AF-A0A972U847-F1
#
_entry.id   AF-A0A972U847-F1
#
_cell.length_a   1.000
_cell.length_b   1.000
_cell.length_c   1.000
_cell.angle_alpha   90.00
_cell.angle_beta   90.00
_cell.angle_gamma   90.00
#
_symmetry.space_group_name_H-M   'P 1'
#
loop_
_entity.id
_entity.type
_entity.pdbx_description
1 polymer ?
#
loop_
_entity_poly.entity_id
_entity_poly.type
_entity_poly.pdbx_seq_one_letter_code
_entity_poly.pdbx_strand_id
1 'polypeptide(L)'
;MNFATWDTLFNMLLIVFWFRIWTPDDDRNIHFNPYLAPLARLARAILTFVEPVFFGLSARLTAMVTMAVLLVLRALIAPTKSAWVLVLGFDRQPIDPSLTHAIAFSALSFGIFLFRIWGVSLLFAWAGARKSNEHTVSMLAYLSRPFSDTRIEWRPMLLTLYGAILVVLLDRLGQPSHGSLQPVVSLPCELYWSSATAPASVLKVIVLALAAWVQLLPMLRQLMFFLIIGSWISMFTQTHGLAMLCRDWMNLLLGPLRKYPIQVGMFDLSPIVFFIAIGMVHYFLMSILFGVNASLMGAS
;
A
#
# COMPACT_ATOMS: atom_id res chain seq x y z
N MET A 1 -5.34 -21.36 -2.13
CA MET A 1 -5.29 -19.95 -2.61
C MET A 1 -4.68 -19.12 -1.47
N ASN A 2 -3.59 -18.40 -1.70
CA ASN A 2 -2.88 -17.69 -0.62
C ASN A 2 -3.76 -16.58 -0.04
N PHE A 3 -3.87 -16.53 1.30
CA PHE A 3 -4.66 -15.53 2.02
C PHE A 3 -4.25 -14.08 1.63
N ALA A 4 -2.99 -13.87 1.28
CA ALA A 4 -2.46 -12.59 0.79
C ALA A 4 -3.17 -12.05 -0.48
N THR A 5 -3.63 -12.92 -1.37
CA THR A 5 -4.36 -12.51 -2.58
C THR A 5 -5.75 -12.00 -2.24
N TRP A 6 -6.47 -12.71 -1.37
CA TRP A 6 -7.78 -12.29 -0.88
C TRP A 6 -7.72 -10.98 -0.09
N ASP A 7 -6.71 -10.83 0.76
CA ASP A 7 -6.40 -9.59 1.50
C ASP A 7 -6.25 -8.39 0.56
N THR A 8 -5.49 -8.57 -0.52
CA THR A 8 -5.27 -7.52 -1.53
C THR A 8 -6.54 -7.18 -2.29
N LEU A 9 -7.32 -8.17 -2.73
CA LEU A 9 -8.59 -7.93 -3.43
C LEU A 9 -9.60 -7.20 -2.56
N PHE A 10 -9.68 -7.54 -1.27
CA PHE A 10 -10.56 -6.85 -0.34
C PHE A 10 -10.13 -5.40 -0.12
N ASN A 11 -8.83 -5.16 0.04
CA ASN A 11 -8.27 -3.81 0.14
C ASN A 11 -8.50 -2.99 -1.15
N MET A 12 -8.43 -3.62 -2.33
CA MET A 12 -8.80 -3.02 -3.61
C MET A 12 -10.30 -2.70 -3.67
N LEU A 13 -11.19 -3.48 -3.06
CA LEU A 13 -12.60 -3.12 -2.98
C LEU A 13 -12.82 -1.94 -2.02
N LEU A 14 -12.16 -1.95 -0.86
CA LEU A 14 -12.24 -0.86 0.11
C LEU A 14 -11.73 0.47 -0.47
N ILE A 15 -10.71 0.45 -1.34
CA ILE A 15 -10.20 1.68 -1.97
C ILE A 15 -11.23 2.38 -2.86
N VAL A 16 -12.21 1.64 -3.41
CA VAL A 16 -13.31 2.20 -4.22
C VAL A 16 -14.14 3.16 -3.35
N PHE A 17 -14.45 2.74 -2.12
CA PHE A 17 -15.20 3.56 -1.18
C PHE A 17 -14.35 4.66 -0.58
N TRP A 18 -13.09 4.36 -0.25
CA TRP A 18 -12.12 5.37 0.20
C TRP A 18 -11.98 6.52 -0.79
N PHE A 19 -11.80 6.20 -2.07
CA PHE A 19 -11.79 7.17 -3.16
C PHE A 19 -13.04 8.05 -3.09
N ARG A 20 -14.23 7.43 -3.03
CA ARG A 20 -15.50 8.17 -3.01
C ARG A 20 -15.71 9.02 -1.76
N ILE A 21 -15.18 8.61 -0.61
CA ILE A 21 -15.22 9.39 0.64
C ILE A 21 -14.48 10.73 0.46
N TRP A 22 -13.40 10.75 -0.31
CA TRP A 22 -12.56 11.93 -0.53
C TRP A 22 -12.83 12.65 -1.86
N THR A 23 -13.70 12.11 -2.72
CA THR A 23 -14.11 12.71 -3.99
C THR A 23 -15.65 12.69 -4.22
N PRO A 24 -16.47 13.24 -3.31
CA PRO A 24 -17.93 13.18 -3.43
C PRO A 24 -18.49 14.00 -4.61
N ASP A 25 -17.86 15.11 -4.98
CA ASP A 25 -18.44 16.08 -5.93
C ASP A 25 -17.59 16.31 -7.20
N ASP A 26 -16.46 15.61 -7.33
CA ASP A 26 -15.45 15.88 -8.37
C ASP A 26 -15.68 15.09 -9.67
N ASP A 27 -16.93 14.76 -9.98
CA ASP A 27 -17.27 13.88 -11.09
C ASP A 27 -16.74 14.43 -12.43
N ARG A 28 -16.76 15.75 -12.63
CA ARG A 28 -16.30 16.37 -13.88
C ARG A 28 -14.83 16.05 -14.19
N ASN A 29 -13.91 16.24 -13.23
CA ASN A 29 -12.49 15.97 -13.45
C ASN A 29 -12.19 14.47 -13.52
N ILE A 30 -12.99 13.65 -12.82
CA ILE A 30 -12.86 12.19 -12.81
C ILE A 30 -13.22 11.58 -14.18
N HIS A 31 -14.19 12.14 -14.90
CA HIS A 31 -14.61 11.63 -16.22
C HIS A 31 -13.51 11.77 -17.29
N PHE A 32 -12.63 12.76 -17.16
CA PHE A 32 -11.55 12.98 -18.12
C PHE A 32 -10.34 12.07 -17.90
N ASN A 33 -10.26 11.36 -16.76
CA ASN A 33 -9.20 10.38 -16.52
C ASN A 33 -9.70 8.96 -16.83
N PRO A 34 -9.15 8.28 -17.86
CA PRO A 34 -9.61 6.95 -18.27
C PRO A 34 -9.42 5.89 -17.18
N TYR A 35 -8.52 6.11 -16.21
CA TYR A 35 -8.25 5.18 -15.12
C TYR A 35 -9.20 5.36 -13.93
N LEU A 36 -9.68 6.58 -13.68
CA LEU A 36 -10.59 6.87 -12.57
C LEU A 36 -12.06 6.67 -12.96
N ALA A 37 -12.41 6.85 -14.24
CA ALA A 37 -13.79 6.69 -14.69
C ALA A 37 -14.39 5.28 -14.42
N PRO A 38 -13.68 4.15 -14.63
CA PRO A 38 -14.17 2.83 -14.22
C PRO A 38 -14.36 2.70 -12.71
N LEU A 39 -13.41 3.23 -11.93
CA LEU A 39 -13.47 3.20 -10.47
C LEU A 39 -14.68 3.97 -9.93
N ALA A 40 -14.92 5.16 -10.48
CA ALA A 40 -16.05 6.01 -10.11
C ALA A 40 -17.39 5.40 -10.52
N ARG A 41 -17.46 4.77 -11.72
CA ARG A 41 -18.65 4.02 -12.16
C ARG A 41 -18.95 2.84 -11.24
N LEU A 42 -17.93 2.08 -10.86
CA LEU A 42 -18.07 0.97 -9.91
C LEU A 42 -18.55 1.47 -8.53
N ALA A 43 -17.92 2.51 -7.99
CA ALA A 43 -18.33 3.13 -6.74
C ALA A 43 -19.78 3.59 -6.78
N ARG A 44 -20.17 4.29 -7.86
CA ARG A 44 -21.53 4.79 -8.04
C ARG A 44 -22.53 3.64 -8.12
N ALA A 45 -22.27 2.63 -8.94
CA ALA A 45 -23.16 1.47 -9.09
C ALA A 45 -23.41 0.77 -7.75
N ILE A 46 -22.35 0.56 -6.95
CA ILE A 46 -22.51 -0.06 -5.63
C ILE A 46 -23.28 0.88 -4.69
N LEU A 47 -22.94 2.17 -4.64
CA LEU A 47 -23.62 3.09 -3.74
C LEU A 47 -25.09 3.28 -4.08
N THR A 48 -25.46 3.37 -5.36
CA THR A 48 -26.87 3.43 -5.78
C THR A 48 -27.64 2.16 -5.42
N PHE A 49 -26.96 1.01 -5.36
CA PHE A 49 -27.58 -0.24 -4.93
C PHE A 49 -27.87 -0.26 -3.42
N VAL A 50 -26.98 0.32 -2.59
CA VAL A 50 -27.16 0.34 -1.13
C VAL A 50 -27.91 1.59 -0.63
N GLU A 51 -28.04 2.63 -1.44
CA GLU A 51 -28.76 3.87 -1.12
C GLU A 51 -30.17 3.66 -0.52
N PRO A 52 -31.01 2.72 -1.00
CA PRO A 52 -32.33 2.48 -0.42
C PRO A 52 -32.30 2.06 1.06
N VAL A 53 -31.20 1.44 1.51
CA VAL A 53 -31.00 0.99 2.90
C VAL A 53 -30.63 2.15 3.82
N PHE A 54 -30.06 3.22 3.25
CA PHE A 54 -29.44 4.31 4.00
C PHE A 54 -30.29 5.59 4.05
N PHE A 55 -31.58 5.52 3.70
CA PHE A 55 -32.60 6.56 3.96
C PHE A 55 -32.17 8.01 3.65
N GLY A 56 -31.52 8.24 2.50
CA GLY A 56 -31.15 9.60 2.04
C GLY A 56 -29.88 10.19 2.67
N LEU A 57 -28.99 9.37 3.26
CA LEU A 57 -27.66 9.81 3.65
C LEU A 57 -26.85 10.36 2.46
N SER A 58 -25.94 11.30 2.75
CA SER A 58 -25.04 11.82 1.71
C SER A 58 -24.15 10.71 1.14
N ALA A 59 -23.78 10.79 -0.14
CA ALA A 59 -22.96 9.76 -0.79
C ALA A 59 -21.65 9.46 -0.04
N ARG A 60 -21.08 10.47 0.62
CA ARG A 60 -19.88 10.34 1.46
C ARG A 60 -20.15 9.49 2.70
N LEU A 61 -21.27 9.72 3.40
CA LEU A 61 -21.68 8.95 4.57
C LEU A 61 -22.04 7.52 4.17
N THR A 62 -22.79 7.34 3.08
CA THR A 62 -23.11 6.02 2.52
C THR A 62 -21.84 5.22 2.21
N ALA A 63 -20.83 5.84 1.61
CA ALA A 63 -19.54 5.20 1.36
C ALA A 63 -18.78 4.86 2.65
N MET A 64 -18.77 5.75 3.65
CA MET A 64 -18.16 5.48 4.96
C MET A 64 -18.82 4.30 5.67
N VAL A 65 -20.15 4.26 5.73
CA VAL A 65 -20.88 3.17 6.39
C VAL A 65 -20.69 1.87 5.63
N THR A 66 -20.75 1.88 4.30
CA THR A 66 -20.50 0.68 3.48
C THR A 66 -19.07 0.16 3.70
N MET A 67 -18.08 1.04 3.75
CA MET A 67 -16.69 0.67 4.03
C MET A 67 -16.55 0.06 5.44
N ALA A 68 -17.22 0.62 6.46
CA ALA A 68 -17.21 0.08 7.82
C ALA A 68 -17.86 -1.31 7.88
N VAL A 69 -18.99 -1.51 7.21
CA VAL A 69 -19.66 -2.81 7.10
C VAL A 69 -18.76 -3.84 6.42
N LEU A 70 -18.07 -3.46 5.34
CA LEU A 70 -17.11 -4.35 4.67
C LEU A 70 -15.93 -4.71 5.57
N LEU A 71 -15.39 -3.78 6.35
CA LEU A 71 -14.31 -4.08 7.30
C LEU A 71 -14.75 -5.12 8.35
N VAL A 72 -15.98 -4.99 8.88
CA VAL A 72 -16.56 -5.96 9.82
C VAL A 72 -16.82 -7.29 9.14
N LEU A 73 -17.41 -7.29 7.93
CA LEU A 73 -17.69 -8.50 7.17
C LEU A 73 -16.41 -9.30 6.88
N ARG A 74 -15.31 -8.62 6.51
CA ARG A 74 -14.01 -9.26 6.33
C ARG A 74 -13.52 -9.92 7.61
N ALA A 75 -13.66 -9.26 8.75
CA ALA A 75 -13.27 -9.82 10.03
C ALA A 75 -14.07 -11.08 10.38
N LEU A 76 -15.35 -11.14 9.99
CA LEU A 76 -16.21 -12.32 10.17
C LEU A 76 -15.85 -13.48 9.23
N ILE A 77 -15.43 -13.17 8.00
CA ILE A 77 -15.03 -14.17 6.99
C ILE A 77 -13.59 -14.66 7.20
N ALA A 78 -12.77 -13.90 7.91
CA ALA A 78 -11.39 -14.25 8.18
C ALA A 78 -11.31 -15.64 8.86
N PRO A 79 -10.54 -16.60 8.31
CA PRO A 79 -10.53 -17.95 8.83
C PRO A 79 -9.91 -17.95 10.23
N THR A 80 -10.67 -18.46 11.20
CA THR A 80 -10.29 -18.59 12.63
C THR A 80 -9.06 -19.44 12.88
N LYS A 81 -8.57 -20.17 11.86
CA LYS A 81 -7.41 -21.08 11.95
C LYS A 81 -6.31 -20.78 10.92
N SER A 82 -6.47 -19.77 10.07
CA SER A 82 -5.44 -19.43 9.08
C SER A 82 -4.56 -18.29 9.57
N ALA A 83 -3.26 -18.39 9.32
CA ALA A 83 -2.26 -17.37 9.59
C ALA A 83 -2.51 -16.08 8.77
N TRP A 84 -3.54 -15.32 9.13
CA TRP A 84 -3.66 -13.93 8.71
C TRP A 84 -2.55 -13.17 9.41
N VAL A 85 -1.50 -12.90 8.64
CA VAL A 85 -0.29 -12.27 9.14
C VAL A 85 -0.10 -10.96 8.41
N LEU A 86 0.02 -9.88 9.18
CA LEU A 86 0.37 -8.58 8.65
C LEU A 86 1.87 -8.38 8.77
N VAL A 87 2.44 -7.73 7.76
CA VAL A 87 3.87 -7.43 7.67
C VAL A 87 4.03 -5.94 7.43
N LEU A 88 4.76 -5.29 8.33
CA LEU A 88 5.11 -3.88 8.24
C LEU A 88 6.53 -3.67 8.77
N GLY A 89 7.47 -3.37 7.87
CA GLY A 89 8.89 -3.32 8.24
C GLY A 89 9.36 -4.71 8.70
N PHE A 90 10.14 -4.78 9.77
CA PHE A 90 10.58 -6.07 10.33
C PHE A 90 9.50 -6.77 11.15
N ASP A 91 8.40 -6.10 11.44
CA ASP A 91 7.36 -6.65 12.29
C ASP A 91 6.38 -7.53 11.50
N ARG A 92 6.09 -8.70 12.08
CA ARG A 92 5.26 -9.73 11.49
C ARG A 92 4.39 -10.33 12.59
N GLN A 93 3.15 -9.91 12.65
CA GLN A 93 2.21 -10.32 13.70
C GLN A 93 1.07 -11.15 13.10
N PRO A 94 0.73 -12.33 13.67
CA PRO A 94 -0.51 -13.02 13.38
C PRO A 94 -1.68 -12.38 14.12
N ILE A 95 -2.88 -12.63 13.60
CA ILE A 95 -4.15 -12.26 14.21
C ILE A 95 -4.43 -13.06 15.51
N ASP A 96 -4.98 -12.38 16.52
CA ASP A 96 -5.64 -13.01 17.69
C ASP A 96 -7.04 -13.53 17.28
N PRO A 97 -7.47 -14.74 17.68
CA PRO A 97 -8.75 -15.33 17.29
C PRO A 97 -10.01 -14.55 17.72
N SER A 98 -9.91 -13.52 18.56
CA SER A 98 -11.06 -12.73 18.99
C SER A 98 -11.59 -11.77 17.92
N LEU A 99 -12.92 -11.62 17.87
CA LEU A 99 -13.61 -10.80 16.86
C LEU A 99 -13.17 -9.32 16.88
N THR A 100 -12.93 -8.77 18.06
CA THR A 100 -12.48 -7.38 18.23
C THR A 100 -11.12 -7.17 17.58
N HIS A 101 -10.18 -8.09 17.82
CA HIS A 101 -8.88 -8.07 17.18
C HIS A 101 -8.99 -8.31 15.69
N ALA A 102 -9.89 -9.19 15.22
CA ALA A 102 -10.13 -9.39 13.79
C ALA A 102 -10.63 -8.14 13.06
N ILE A 103 -11.53 -7.39 13.68
CA ILE A 103 -12.00 -6.10 13.13
C ILE A 103 -10.85 -5.09 13.10
N ALA A 104 -10.08 -5.00 14.18
CA ALA A 104 -8.91 -4.11 14.24
C ALA A 104 -7.84 -4.50 13.21
N PHE A 105 -7.60 -5.80 13.00
CA PHE A 105 -6.68 -6.34 11.98
C PHE A 105 -7.16 -6.05 10.55
N SER A 106 -8.48 -6.12 10.31
CA SER A 106 -9.10 -5.72 9.05
C SER A 106 -8.83 -4.26 8.74
N ALA A 107 -9.02 -3.38 9.73
CA ALA A 107 -8.72 -1.96 9.61
C ALA A 107 -7.22 -1.70 9.44
N LEU A 108 -6.35 -2.40 10.18
CA LEU A 108 -4.89 -2.30 10.05
C LEU A 108 -4.40 -2.78 8.68
N SER A 109 -4.92 -3.89 8.16
CA SER A 109 -4.59 -4.37 6.81
C SER A 109 -4.89 -3.30 5.77
N PHE A 110 -6.08 -2.68 5.86
CA PHE A 110 -6.43 -1.57 4.98
C PHE A 110 -5.55 -0.34 5.21
N GLY A 111 -5.20 -0.05 6.46
CA GLY A 111 -4.29 1.03 6.83
C GLY A 111 -2.88 0.85 6.24
N ILE A 112 -2.33 -0.36 6.29
CA ILE A 112 -1.05 -0.73 5.66
C ILE A 112 -1.15 -0.63 4.13
N PHE A 113 -2.29 -1.03 3.56
CA PHE A 113 -2.54 -0.87 2.13
C PHE A 113 -2.55 0.60 1.72
N LEU A 114 -3.20 1.48 2.49
CA LEU A 114 -3.14 2.93 2.29
C LEU A 114 -1.72 3.47 2.43
N PHE A 115 -0.97 3.04 3.46
CA PHE A 115 0.44 3.41 3.64
C PHE A 115 1.25 3.11 2.37
N ARG A 116 1.04 1.93 1.78
CA ARG A 116 1.71 1.53 0.52
C ARG A 116 1.33 2.42 -0.65
N ILE A 117 0.03 2.71 -0.85
CA ILE A 117 -0.43 3.60 -1.91
C ILE A 117 0.15 5.01 -1.73
N TRP A 118 0.13 5.54 -0.51
CA TRP A 118 0.65 6.88 -0.20
C TRP A 118 2.16 6.94 -0.39
N GLY A 119 2.88 5.89 0.00
CA GLY A 119 4.32 5.77 -0.24
C GLY A 119 4.67 5.76 -1.73
N VAL A 120 3.96 4.96 -2.54
CA VAL A 120 4.11 4.98 -4.00
C VAL A 120 3.80 6.37 -4.56
N SER A 121 2.69 6.98 -4.14
CA SER A 121 2.33 8.33 -4.59
C SER A 121 3.38 9.37 -4.23
N LEU A 122 4.01 9.29 -3.07
CA LEU A 122 5.05 10.22 -2.65
C LEU A 122 6.32 10.07 -3.48
N LEU A 123 6.77 8.84 -3.73
CA LEU A 123 7.95 8.57 -4.57
C LEU A 123 7.82 9.21 -5.95
N PHE A 124 6.64 9.11 -6.58
CA PHE A 124 6.40 9.67 -7.91
C PHE A 124 6.04 11.16 -7.90
N ALA A 125 5.41 11.67 -6.84
CA ALA A 125 5.17 13.11 -6.69
C ALA A 125 6.48 13.89 -6.50
N TRP A 126 7.42 13.35 -5.71
CA TRP A 126 8.70 14.01 -5.45
C TRP A 126 9.67 13.92 -6.62
N ALA A 127 9.63 12.83 -7.40
CA ALA A 127 10.45 12.69 -8.60
C ALA A 127 10.12 13.71 -9.72
N GLY A 128 9.14 14.60 -9.51
CA GLY A 128 8.82 15.70 -10.40
C GLY A 128 8.43 15.18 -11.78
N ALA A 129 7.51 14.21 -11.84
CA ALA A 129 6.99 13.64 -13.08
C ALA A 129 6.44 14.75 -13.99
N ARG A 130 7.30 15.31 -14.84
CA ARG A 130 7.03 16.46 -15.71
C ARG A 130 6.09 16.03 -16.83
N LYS A 131 4.90 16.63 -16.87
CA LYS A 131 3.98 16.85 -18.02
C LYS A 131 3.54 15.67 -18.92
N SER A 132 4.19 14.51 -18.96
CA SER A 132 3.83 13.44 -19.92
C SER A 132 2.96 12.30 -19.34
N ASN A 133 2.85 12.18 -18.02
CA ASN A 133 2.08 11.11 -17.34
C ASN A 133 0.92 11.68 -16.51
N GLU A 134 0.21 12.68 -17.03
CA GLU A 134 -0.83 13.42 -16.29
C GLU A 134 -1.93 12.50 -15.73
N HIS A 135 -2.34 11.47 -16.49
CA HIS A 135 -3.42 10.57 -16.06
C HIS A 135 -3.01 9.62 -14.92
N THR A 136 -1.83 9.01 -14.99
CA THR A 136 -1.39 8.05 -13.95
C THR A 136 -1.01 8.77 -12.66
N VAL A 137 -0.34 9.93 -12.78
CA VAL A 137 0.01 10.75 -11.61
C VAL A 137 -1.23 11.34 -10.95
N SER A 138 -2.20 11.83 -11.74
CA SER A 138 -3.48 12.29 -11.17
C SER A 138 -4.25 11.14 -10.52
N MET A 139 -4.29 9.95 -11.12
CA MET A 139 -4.90 8.77 -10.49
C MET A 139 -4.28 8.48 -9.11
N LEU A 140 -2.95 8.46 -9.02
CA LEU A 140 -2.25 8.27 -7.74
C LEU A 140 -2.57 9.39 -6.74
N ALA A 141 -2.65 10.65 -7.19
CA ALA A 141 -3.03 11.76 -6.35
C ALA A 141 -4.45 11.58 -5.78
N TYR A 142 -5.44 11.27 -6.62
CA TYR A 142 -6.82 11.05 -6.15
C TYR A 142 -6.95 9.84 -5.22
N LEU A 143 -6.26 8.73 -5.50
CA LEU A 143 -6.27 7.54 -4.65
C LEU A 143 -5.56 7.75 -3.31
N SER A 144 -4.61 8.67 -3.26
CA SER A 144 -3.87 9.01 -2.05
C SER A 144 -4.46 10.18 -1.27
N ARG A 145 -5.66 10.68 -1.59
CA ARG A 145 -6.34 11.62 -0.69
C ARG A 145 -6.65 10.97 0.67
N PRO A 146 -6.54 11.72 1.78
CA PRO A 146 -6.24 13.16 1.87
C PRO A 146 -4.73 13.47 1.86
N PHE A 147 -3.86 12.47 1.88
CA PHE A 147 -2.42 12.64 1.95
C PHE A 147 -1.86 13.48 0.79
N SER A 148 -2.38 13.32 -0.43
CA SER A 148 -2.00 14.14 -1.59
C SER A 148 -2.32 15.63 -1.47
N ASP A 149 -3.27 16.03 -0.62
CA ASP A 149 -3.69 17.43 -0.51
C ASP A 149 -2.78 18.18 0.48
N THR A 150 -1.94 17.46 1.22
CA THR A 150 -0.94 18.04 2.11
C THR A 150 0.24 18.61 1.33
N ARG A 151 0.89 19.63 1.92
CA ARG A 151 2.10 20.25 1.38
C ARG A 151 3.18 19.20 1.15
N ILE A 152 3.84 19.25 0.00
CA ILE A 152 4.79 18.21 -0.44
C ILE A 152 5.94 17.98 0.56
N GLU A 153 6.39 19.04 1.23
CA GLU A 153 7.44 19.02 2.25
C GLU A 153 7.07 18.20 3.49
N TRP A 154 5.79 18.19 3.87
CA TRP A 154 5.29 17.50 5.07
C TRP A 154 4.96 16.03 4.81
N ARG A 155 4.79 15.64 3.54
CA ARG A 155 4.38 14.27 3.17
C ARG A 155 5.32 13.18 3.70
N PRO A 156 6.67 13.30 3.63
CA PRO A 156 7.54 12.28 4.19
C PRO A 156 7.38 12.14 5.71
N MET A 157 7.22 13.27 6.41
CA MET A 157 7.02 13.27 7.86
C MET A 157 5.68 12.63 8.24
N LEU A 158 4.60 13.02 7.55
CA LEU A 158 3.25 12.46 7.76
C LEU A 158 3.21 10.96 7.48
N LEU A 159 3.85 10.50 6.40
CA LEU A 159 3.88 9.09 6.06
C LEU A 159 4.68 8.29 7.10
N THR A 160 5.79 8.85 7.59
CA THR A 160 6.58 8.22 8.67
C THR A 160 5.82 8.16 9.98
N LEU A 161 5.12 9.24 10.35
CA LEU A 161 4.25 9.26 11.53
C LEU A 161 3.12 8.24 11.41
N TYR A 162 2.47 8.18 10.24
CA TYR A 162 1.42 7.19 9.98
C TYR A 162 1.94 5.76 10.06
N GLY A 163 3.12 5.49 9.47
CA GLY A 163 3.80 4.20 9.60
C GLY A 163 4.15 3.85 11.05
N ALA A 164 4.64 4.80 11.83
CA ALA A 164 4.92 4.63 13.25
C ALA A 164 3.65 4.29 14.05
N ILE A 165 2.53 4.97 13.79
CA ILE A 165 1.24 4.66 14.40
C ILE A 165 0.80 3.24 14.05
N LEU A 166 0.92 2.84 12.77
CA LEU A 166 0.58 1.49 12.34
C LEU A 166 1.46 0.42 13.02
N VAL A 167 2.76 0.66 13.18
CA VAL A 167 3.67 -0.24 13.91
C VAL A 167 3.24 -0.37 15.36
N VAL A 168 2.96 0.74 16.06
CA VAL A 168 2.51 0.69 17.45
C VAL A 168 1.18 -0.03 17.58
N LEU A 169 0.23 0.22 16.68
CA LEU A 169 -1.05 -0.48 16.68
C LEU A 169 -0.89 -1.97 16.37
N LEU A 170 0.02 -2.33 15.47
CA LEU A 170 0.30 -3.72 15.12
C LEU A 170 0.93 -4.48 16.30
N ASP A 171 1.87 -3.86 17.01
CA ASP A 171 2.46 -4.40 18.25
C ASP A 171 1.41 -4.57 19.36
N ARG A 172 0.50 -3.60 19.52
CA ARG A 172 -0.55 -3.65 20.57
C ARG A 172 -1.68 -4.63 20.28
N LEU A 173 -1.99 -4.86 19.00
CA LEU A 173 -3.12 -5.69 18.57
C LEU A 173 -2.69 -7.07 18.04
N GLY A 174 -1.41 -7.26 17.76
CA GLY A 174 -0.81 -8.54 17.39
C GLY A 174 -0.48 -9.39 18.61
N GLN A 175 -0.44 -10.71 18.43
CA GLN A 175 0.12 -11.60 19.45
C GLN A 175 1.56 -11.99 19.07
N PRO A 176 2.52 -11.94 20.01
CA PRO A 176 3.83 -12.54 19.79
C PRO A 176 3.64 -14.02 19.44
N SER A 177 4.19 -14.45 18.31
CA SER A 177 4.04 -15.80 17.76
C SER A 177 4.77 -16.84 18.64
N HIS A 178 4.25 -17.16 19.81
CA HIS A 178 4.85 -18.16 20.71
C HIS A 178 4.54 -19.61 20.33
N GLY A 179 3.81 -19.88 19.24
CA GLY A 179 3.36 -21.25 18.92
C GLY A 179 3.15 -21.59 17.45
N SER A 180 3.62 -20.80 16.49
CA SER A 180 3.48 -21.19 15.08
C SER A 180 4.50 -22.27 14.73
N LEU A 181 4.03 -23.41 14.22
CA LEU A 181 4.83 -24.58 13.75
C LEU A 181 5.78 -24.27 12.58
N GLN A 182 5.97 -23.00 12.21
CA GLN A 182 6.98 -22.60 11.25
C GLN A 182 8.01 -21.72 11.97
N PRO A 183 9.30 -22.10 11.98
CA PRO A 183 10.38 -21.26 12.47
C PRO A 183 10.61 -20.15 11.43
N VAL A 184 9.70 -19.18 11.41
CA VAL A 184 9.94 -17.93 10.70
C VAL A 184 10.72 -17.07 11.67
N VAL A 185 11.92 -16.67 11.26
CA VAL A 185 12.77 -15.72 11.99
C VAL A 185 12.03 -14.36 12.04
N SER A 186 11.09 -14.22 12.97
CA SER A 186 10.61 -12.94 13.45
C SER A 186 11.65 -12.46 14.45
N LEU A 187 12.34 -11.37 14.14
CA LEU A 187 13.16 -10.70 15.13
C LEU A 187 12.25 -10.32 16.30
N PRO A 188 12.66 -10.53 17.56
CA PRO A 188 11.89 -10.09 18.72
C PRO A 188 11.78 -8.56 18.68
N CYS A 189 10.70 -8.06 18.10
CA CYS A 189 10.37 -6.63 18.02
C CYS A 189 9.47 -6.24 19.21
N GLU A 190 9.77 -6.73 20.40
CA GLU A 190 9.01 -6.37 21.59
C GLU A 190 9.29 -4.89 21.93
N LEU A 191 8.25 -4.06 21.84
CA LEU A 191 8.30 -2.67 22.26
C LEU A 191 8.04 -2.57 23.77
N TYR A 192 9.10 -2.41 24.55
CA TYR A 192 8.98 -2.21 25.99
C TYR A 192 8.72 -0.74 26.31
N TRP A 193 7.52 -0.44 26.78
CA TRP A 193 7.08 0.92 27.13
C TRP A 193 7.38 1.32 28.58
N SER A 194 8.39 0.69 29.21
CA SER A 194 8.83 1.07 30.56
C SER A 194 9.56 2.42 30.54
N SER A 195 9.54 3.18 31.64
CA SER A 195 10.12 4.53 31.71
C SER A 195 11.61 4.59 31.34
N ALA A 196 12.37 3.54 31.65
CA ALA A 196 13.79 3.45 31.30
C ALA A 196 14.04 3.06 29.83
N THR A 197 13.16 2.27 29.21
CA THR A 197 13.32 1.76 27.84
C THR A 197 12.52 2.54 26.79
N ALA A 198 11.66 3.47 27.22
CA ALA A 198 10.84 4.30 26.35
C ALA A 198 11.59 4.99 25.19
N PRO A 199 12.77 5.64 25.39
CA PRO A 199 13.47 6.29 24.28
C PRO A 199 13.98 5.28 23.24
N ALA A 200 14.46 4.11 23.68
CA ALA A 200 14.90 3.04 22.79
C ALA A 200 13.72 2.47 21.98
N SER A 201 12.55 2.30 22.60
CA SER A 201 11.33 1.84 21.93
C SER A 201 10.83 2.85 20.89
N VAL A 202 10.89 4.15 21.17
CA VAL A 202 10.56 5.19 20.18
C VAL A 202 11.50 5.11 18.97
N LEU A 203 12.80 4.97 19.19
CA LEU A 203 13.77 4.83 18.11
C LEU A 203 13.52 3.55 17.29
N LYS A 204 13.21 2.42 17.96
CA LYS A 204 12.82 1.17 17.29
C LYS A 204 11.59 1.37 16.40
N VAL A 205 10.55 2.06 16.88
CA VAL A 205 9.36 2.37 16.06
C VAL A 205 9.72 3.18 14.82
N ILE A 206 10.61 4.16 14.93
CA ILE A 206 11.07 4.95 13.79
C ILE A 206 11.82 4.07 12.79
N VAL A 207 12.73 3.21 13.25
CA VAL A 207 13.47 2.27 12.40
C VAL A 207 12.52 1.30 11.69
N LEU A 208 11.51 0.79 12.38
CA LEU A 208 10.47 -0.08 11.78
C LEU A 208 9.64 0.65 10.73
N ALA A 209 9.24 1.90 11.01
CA ALA A 209 8.54 2.73 10.04
C ALA A 209 9.41 2.97 8.79
N LEU A 210 10.70 3.29 8.96
CA LEU A 210 11.65 3.42 7.84
C LEU A 210 11.86 2.11 7.08
N ALA A 211 11.89 0.96 7.76
CA ALA A 211 11.93 -0.34 7.10
C ALA A 211 10.68 -0.57 6.24
N ALA A 212 9.50 -0.14 6.71
CA ALA A 212 8.27 -0.20 5.93
C ALA A 212 8.33 0.67 4.65
N TRP A 213 9.03 1.81 4.68
CA TRP A 213 9.31 2.59 3.47
C TRP A 213 10.15 1.82 2.47
N VAL A 214 11.23 1.19 2.94
CA VAL A 214 12.15 0.42 2.07
C VAL A 214 11.45 -0.81 1.47
N GLN A 215 10.41 -1.34 2.11
CA GLN A 215 9.56 -2.41 1.58
C GLN A 215 8.67 -2.00 0.40
N LEU A 216 8.51 -0.70 0.13
CA LEU A 216 7.84 -0.23 -1.08
C LEU A 216 8.64 -0.60 -2.34
N LEU A 217 9.96 -0.72 -2.24
CA LEU A 217 10.85 -1.01 -3.37
C LEU A 217 10.54 -2.39 -4.00
N PRO A 218 10.46 -3.51 -3.24
CA PRO A 218 9.96 -4.78 -3.76
C PRO A 218 8.56 -4.72 -4.37
N MET A 219 7.66 -3.88 -3.84
CA MET A 219 6.31 -3.71 -4.39
C MET A 219 6.36 -3.04 -5.77
N LEU A 220 7.18 -2.01 -5.96
CA LEU A 220 7.42 -1.40 -7.28
C LEU A 220 7.98 -2.41 -8.28
N ARG A 221 8.88 -3.29 -7.83
CA ARG A 221 9.46 -4.37 -8.62
C ARG A 221 8.39 -5.39 -9.07
N GLN A 222 7.49 -5.79 -8.16
CA GLN A 222 6.36 -6.65 -8.48
C GLN A 222 5.40 -5.97 -9.47
N LEU A 223 5.10 -4.68 -9.27
CA LEU A 223 4.27 -3.91 -10.18
C LEU A 223 4.89 -3.86 -11.58
N MET A 224 6.19 -3.56 -11.69
CA MET A 224 6.91 -3.59 -12.98
C MET A 224 6.78 -4.95 -13.67
N PHE A 225 6.93 -6.06 -12.91
CA PHE A 225 6.77 -7.41 -13.45
C PHE A 225 5.36 -7.65 -14.00
N PHE A 226 4.32 -7.25 -13.27
CA PHE A 226 2.94 -7.34 -13.74
C PHE A 226 2.68 -6.48 -14.98
N LEU A 227 3.30 -5.30 -15.09
CA LEU A 227 3.16 -4.44 -16.27
C LEU A 227 3.85 -5.04 -17.51
N ILE A 228 5.00 -5.69 -17.34
CA ILE A 228 5.67 -6.43 -18.43
C ILE A 228 4.75 -7.56 -18.91
N ILE A 229 4.26 -8.40 -18.00
CA ILE A 229 3.32 -9.48 -18.36
C ILE A 229 2.05 -8.89 -19.01
N GLY A 230 1.49 -7.83 -18.44
CA GLY A 230 0.31 -7.15 -18.98
C GLY A 230 0.52 -6.61 -20.38
N SER A 231 1.71 -6.04 -20.67
CA SER A 231 2.07 -5.59 -22.02
C SER A 231 2.16 -6.74 -23.02
N TRP A 232 2.66 -7.92 -22.61
CA TRP A 232 2.72 -9.11 -23.46
C TRP A 232 1.31 -9.65 -23.73
N ILE A 233 0.47 -9.75 -22.69
CA ILE A 233 -0.94 -10.16 -22.85
C ILE A 233 -1.67 -9.19 -23.79
N SER A 234 -1.43 -7.89 -23.65
CA SER A 234 -2.01 -6.89 -24.55
C SER A 234 -1.59 -7.07 -26.01
N MET A 235 -0.33 -7.44 -26.25
CA MET A 235 0.17 -7.75 -27.59
C MET A 235 -0.55 -8.95 -28.21
N PHE A 236 -0.77 -10.02 -27.44
CA PHE A 236 -1.47 -11.23 -27.94
C PHE A 236 -2.98 -11.04 -28.09
N THR A 237 -3.60 -10.26 -27.20
CA THR A 237 -5.06 -10.01 -27.21
C THR A 237 -5.47 -8.82 -28.06
N GLN A 238 -4.51 -8.04 -28.58
CA GLN A 238 -4.73 -6.79 -29.32
C GLN A 238 -5.60 -5.76 -28.56
N THR A 239 -5.54 -5.78 -27.23
CA THR A 239 -6.33 -4.89 -26.37
C THR A 239 -5.62 -3.55 -26.17
N HIS A 240 -5.98 -2.54 -26.98
CA HIS A 240 -5.35 -1.21 -26.95
C HIS A 240 -5.36 -0.54 -25.56
N GLY A 241 -6.45 -0.68 -24.80
CA GLY A 241 -6.56 -0.07 -23.47
C GLY A 241 -5.56 -0.63 -22.46
N LEU A 242 -5.32 -1.94 -22.47
CA LEU A 242 -4.32 -2.57 -21.60
C LEU A 242 -2.90 -2.17 -22.02
N ALA A 243 -2.65 -2.03 -23.33
CA ALA A 243 -1.37 -1.58 -23.86
C ALA A 243 -1.02 -0.17 -23.37
N MET A 244 -1.99 0.74 -23.47
CA MET A 244 -1.87 2.13 -23.03
C MET A 244 -1.62 2.20 -21.51
N LEU A 245 -2.41 1.46 -20.72
CA LEU A 245 -2.23 1.38 -19.27
C LEU A 245 -0.82 0.89 -18.92
N CYS A 246 -0.39 -0.23 -19.49
CA CYS A 246 0.94 -0.78 -19.20
C CYS A 246 2.04 0.20 -19.58
N ARG A 247 1.92 0.85 -20.75
CA ARG A 247 2.88 1.85 -21.23
C ARG A 247 2.96 3.06 -20.30
N ASP A 248 1.84 3.64 -19.90
CA ASP A 248 1.81 4.84 -19.06
C ASP A 248 2.38 4.56 -17.66
N TRP A 249 2.03 3.41 -17.08
CA TRP A 249 2.56 2.99 -15.79
C TRP A 249 4.05 2.64 -15.86
N MET A 250 4.51 1.93 -16.89
CA MET A 250 5.95 1.69 -17.11
C MET A 250 6.70 3.01 -17.30
N ASN A 251 6.15 3.96 -18.06
CA ASN A 251 6.74 5.28 -18.24
C ASN A 251 6.88 6.04 -16.93
N LEU A 252 5.90 5.90 -16.03
CA LEU A 252 5.96 6.49 -14.69
C LEU A 252 7.06 5.84 -13.85
N LEU A 253 7.08 4.51 -13.77
CA LEU A 253 8.06 3.76 -12.98
C LEU A 253 9.50 3.97 -13.46
N LEU A 254 9.71 3.98 -14.79
CA LEU A 254 11.03 4.16 -15.41
C LEU A 254 11.48 5.63 -15.49
N GLY A 255 10.67 6.59 -15.04
CA GLY A 255 10.87 8.03 -15.26
C GLY A 255 12.34 8.49 -15.18
N PRO A 256 13.07 8.23 -14.08
CA PRO A 256 14.49 8.60 -13.97
C PRO A 256 15.42 7.85 -14.95
N LEU A 257 15.17 6.57 -15.20
CA LEU A 257 15.99 5.70 -16.06
C LEU A 257 15.81 5.99 -17.55
N ARG A 258 14.67 6.57 -17.97
CA ARG A 258 14.44 6.96 -19.37
C ARG A 258 15.36 8.07 -19.86
N LYS A 259 16.07 8.78 -18.97
CA LYS A 259 17.14 9.70 -19.39
C LYS A 259 18.28 8.96 -20.11
N TYR A 260 18.43 7.66 -19.85
CA TYR A 260 19.47 6.80 -20.42
C TYR A 260 18.83 5.51 -20.94
N PRO A 261 18.07 5.55 -22.05
CA PRO A 261 17.40 4.37 -22.58
C PRO A 261 18.45 3.36 -23.03
N ILE A 262 18.40 2.15 -22.46
CA ILE A 262 19.26 1.04 -22.86
C ILE A 262 18.42 0.14 -23.76
N GLN A 263 18.56 0.32 -25.07
CA GLN A 263 17.85 -0.46 -26.08
C GLN A 263 18.83 -1.36 -26.80
N VAL A 264 18.48 -2.65 -26.94
CA VAL A 264 19.20 -3.61 -27.78
C VAL A 264 18.24 -4.08 -28.86
N GLY A 265 18.40 -3.53 -30.07
CA GLY A 265 17.45 -3.74 -31.17
C GLY A 265 16.06 -3.21 -30.80
N MET A 266 15.04 -4.07 -30.88
CA MET A 266 13.66 -3.73 -30.51
C MET A 266 13.34 -3.90 -29.02
N PHE A 267 14.28 -4.43 -28.22
CA PHE A 267 14.05 -4.72 -26.81
C PHE A 267 14.53 -3.56 -25.94
N ASP A 268 13.63 -3.04 -25.10
CA ASP A 268 13.97 -2.09 -24.04
C ASP A 268 14.46 -2.85 -22.80
N LEU A 269 15.74 -2.69 -22.46
CA LEU A 269 16.36 -3.32 -21.29
C LEU A 269 16.21 -2.47 -20.02
N SER A 270 15.63 -1.26 -20.12
CA SER A 270 15.41 -0.37 -18.97
C SER A 270 14.67 -1.03 -17.80
N PRO A 271 13.64 -1.89 -18.02
CA PRO A 271 13.03 -2.64 -16.92
C PRO A 271 14.02 -3.55 -16.19
N ILE A 272 14.91 -4.25 -16.89
CA ILE A 272 15.91 -5.14 -16.26
C ILE A 272 16.84 -4.33 -15.35
N VAL A 273 17.33 -3.19 -15.84
CA VAL A 273 18.16 -2.28 -15.05
C VAL A 273 17.39 -1.76 -13.83
N PHE A 274 16.10 -1.46 -13.98
CA PHE A 274 15.22 -1.11 -12.86
C PHE A 274 15.14 -2.23 -11.82
N PHE A 275 14.94 -3.49 -12.22
CA PHE A 275 14.91 -4.64 -11.29
C PHE A 275 16.21 -4.74 -10.47
N ILE A 276 17.35 -4.60 -11.14
CA ILE A 276 18.67 -4.72 -10.52
C ILE A 276 18.89 -3.53 -9.56
N ALA A 277 18.71 -2.30 -10.04
CA ALA A 277 18.96 -1.09 -9.26
C ALA A 277 18.07 -1.03 -8.02
N ILE A 278 16.76 -1.23 -8.18
CA ILE A 278 15.80 -1.22 -7.05
C ILE A 278 16.10 -2.37 -6.09
N GLY A 279 16.49 -3.55 -6.60
CA GLY A 279 16.91 -4.68 -5.78
C GLY A 279 18.14 -4.36 -4.93
N MET A 280 19.20 -3.83 -5.54
CA MET A 280 20.43 -3.44 -4.84
C MET A 280 20.16 -2.38 -3.76
N VAL A 281 19.40 -1.33 -4.11
CA VAL A 281 19.03 -0.28 -3.14
C VAL A 281 18.23 -0.86 -1.99
N HIS A 282 17.27 -1.74 -2.26
CA HIS A 282 16.49 -2.41 -1.22
C HIS A 282 17.38 -3.22 -0.27
N TYR A 283 18.24 -4.09 -0.78
CA TYR A 283 19.13 -4.90 0.06
C TYR A 283 20.09 -4.06 0.88
N PHE A 284 20.68 -3.03 0.27
CA PHE A 284 21.60 -2.12 0.95
C PHE A 284 20.91 -1.37 2.10
N LEU A 285 19.76 -0.74 1.84
CA LEU A 285 19.02 0.01 2.86
C LEU A 285 18.47 -0.90 3.96
N MET A 286 17.95 -2.08 3.62
CA MET A 286 17.48 -3.06 4.61
C MET A 286 18.62 -3.56 5.49
N SER A 287 19.81 -3.79 4.94
CA SER A 287 20.99 -4.20 5.70
C SER A 287 21.39 -3.16 6.75
N ILE A 288 21.41 -1.87 6.36
CA ILE A 288 21.68 -0.76 7.28
C ILE A 288 20.63 -0.72 8.40
N LEU A 289 19.35 -0.73 8.04
CA LEU A 289 18.26 -0.66 9.01
C LEU A 289 18.25 -1.87 9.95
N PHE A 290 18.56 -3.05 9.44
CA PHE A 290 18.71 -4.25 10.25
C PHE A 290 19.87 -4.13 11.24
N GLY A 291 21.03 -3.62 10.81
CA GLY A 291 22.18 -3.38 11.68
C GLY A 291 21.87 -2.38 12.80
N VAL A 292 21.14 -1.30 12.49
CA VAL A 292 20.67 -0.32 13.49
C VAL A 292 19.66 -0.94 14.43
N ASN A 293 18.73 -1.75 13.93
CA ASN A 293 17.76 -2.43 14.79
C ASN A 293 18.44 -3.42 15.76
N ALA A 294 19.45 -4.14 15.28
CA ALA A 294 20.21 -5.09 16.09
C ALA A 294 21.03 -4.40 17.19
N SER A 295 21.64 -3.25 16.92
CA SER A 295 22.37 -2.50 17.95
C SER A 295 21.45 -1.98 19.06
N LEU A 296 20.20 -1.64 18.72
CA LEU A 296 19.16 -1.25 19.68
C LEU A 296 18.62 -2.41 20.53
N MET A 297 18.88 -3.66 20.14
CA MET A 297 18.56 -4.84 20.97
C MET A 297 19.67 -5.15 21.99
N GLY A 298 20.94 -4.91 21.63
CA GLY A 298 22.05 -5.11 22.56
C GLY A 298 22.16 -4.05 23.67
N ALA A 299 21.41 -2.95 23.55
CA ALA A 299 21.44 -1.82 24.48
C ALA A 299 20.28 -1.82 25.50
N SER A 300 19.31 -2.74 25.38
CA SER A 300 18.15 -2.92 26.26
C SER A 300 18.30 -4.16 27.12
#